data_AF-A0A7W0NAF2-F1
#
_entry.id   AF-A0A7W0NAF2-F1
#
_cell.length_a   1.000
_cell.length_b   1.000
_cell.length_c   1.000
_cell.angle_alpha   90.00
_cell.angle_beta   90.00
_cell.angle_gamma   90.00
#
_symmetry.space_group_name_H-M   'P 1'
#
loop_
_entity.id
_entity.type
_entity.pdbx_description
1 polymer ?
#
loop_
_entity_poly.entity_id
_entity_poly.type
_entity_poly.pdbx_seq_one_letter_code
_entity_poly.pdbx_strand_id
1 'polypeptide(L)'
;MVDVVKNERPTNTIKQLHQEGQSVWLDDISRQMLQAGELKRQVEEIGIRGVTSNPTIFQKAIAGGDAYDDEIKRLLDAGTNASDIFESLAVADIRQACDVLRPLYDQSEGGDGFVSLEVSP
;
A
#
# COMPACT_ATOMS: atom_id res chain seq x y z
N MET A 1 34.13 -26.88 20.92
CA MET A 1 33.00 -25.94 20.99
C MET A 1 32.57 -25.74 19.55
N VAL A 2 31.51 -26.39 19.11
CA VAL A 2 31.05 -26.33 17.72
C VAL A 2 30.16 -25.11 17.62
N ASP A 3 30.58 -24.12 16.83
CA ASP A 3 29.74 -22.96 16.54
C ASP A 3 28.47 -23.44 15.85
N VAL A 4 27.35 -23.35 16.57
CA VAL A 4 26.02 -23.52 15.99
C VAL A 4 25.81 -22.32 15.09
N VAL A 5 26.08 -22.50 13.80
CA VAL A 5 25.66 -21.57 12.75
C VAL A 5 24.16 -21.41 12.91
N LYS A 6 23.73 -20.24 13.39
CA LYS A 6 22.32 -19.88 13.44
C LYS A 6 21.79 -19.98 12.02
N ASN A 7 20.84 -20.87 11.82
CA ASN A 7 20.19 -21.07 10.53
C ASN A 7 19.28 -19.86 10.28
N GLU A 8 19.86 -18.75 9.84
CA GLU A 8 19.12 -17.58 9.39
C GLU A 8 18.30 -17.99 8.16
N ARG A 9 16.99 -17.74 8.18
CA ARG A 9 16.16 -18.00 7.00
C ARG A 9 16.76 -17.20 5.84
N PRO A 10 16.96 -17.80 4.65
CA PRO A 10 17.50 -17.07 3.53
C PRO A 10 16.62 -15.83 3.28
N THR A 11 17.26 -14.66 3.33
CA THR A 11 16.64 -13.38 3.04
C THR A 11 16.00 -13.45 1.65
N ASN A 12 14.73 -13.08 1.51
CA ASN A 12 14.06 -13.13 0.20
C ASN A 12 14.74 -12.17 -0.80
N THR A 13 14.52 -12.39 -2.10
CA THR A 13 15.15 -11.60 -3.17
C THR A 13 14.89 -10.10 -3.06
N ILE A 14 13.71 -9.68 -2.61
CA ILE A 14 13.36 -8.26 -2.44
C ILE A 14 14.22 -7.61 -1.34
N LYS A 15 14.40 -8.30 -0.22
CA LYS A 15 15.28 -7.82 0.87
C LYS A 15 16.75 -7.79 0.47
N GLN A 16 17.19 -8.68 -0.43
CA GLN A 16 18.54 -8.63 -1.00
C GLN A 16 18.74 -7.40 -1.89
N LEU A 17 17.77 -7.03 -2.74
CA LEU A 17 17.85 -5.81 -3.56
C LEU A 17 18.01 -4.55 -2.71
N HIS A 18 17.38 -4.51 -1.53
CA HIS A 18 17.56 -3.39 -0.61
C HIS A 18 18.99 -3.28 -0.07
N GLN A 19 19.70 -4.41 0.12
CA GLN A 19 21.12 -4.40 0.52
C GLN A 19 22.02 -3.79 -0.57
N GLU A 20 21.58 -3.88 -1.83
CA GLU A 20 22.21 -3.25 -2.99
C GLU A 20 21.75 -1.79 -3.21
N GLY A 21 20.97 -1.22 -2.28
CA GLY A 21 20.50 0.17 -2.34
C GLY A 21 19.27 0.39 -3.21
N GLN A 22 18.53 -0.66 -3.59
CA GLN A 22 17.31 -0.55 -4.38
C GLN A 22 16.04 -0.70 -3.54
N SER A 23 15.16 0.30 -3.62
CA SER A 23 13.84 0.26 -2.98
C SER A 23 12.77 -0.28 -3.92
N VAL A 24 12.17 -1.41 -3.56
CA VAL A 24 11.11 -2.05 -4.35
C VAL A 24 9.75 -1.58 -3.88
N TRP A 25 8.93 -1.09 -4.81
CA TRP A 25 7.60 -0.57 -4.54
C TRP A 25 6.54 -1.52 -5.09
N LEU A 26 5.39 -1.57 -4.41
CA LEU A 26 4.22 -2.33 -4.85
C LEU A 26 3.39 -1.48 -5.81
N ASP A 27 3.15 -1.97 -7.02
CA ASP A 27 2.32 -1.31 -8.05
C ASP A 27 0.87 -1.81 -8.01
N ASP A 28 0.27 -1.74 -6.82
CA ASP A 28 -1.13 -2.09 -6.59
C ASP A 28 -1.59 -1.52 -5.23
N ILE A 29 -2.88 -1.21 -5.12
CA ILE A 29 -3.52 -0.83 -3.87
C ILE A 29 -5.02 -1.13 -3.94
N SER A 30 -5.56 -1.70 -2.87
CA SER A 30 -7.01 -1.84 -2.70
C SER A 30 -7.40 -1.73 -1.24
N ARG A 31 -8.63 -1.28 -0.99
CA ARG A 31 -9.19 -1.20 0.36
C ARG A 31 -9.20 -2.54 1.08
N GLN A 32 -9.52 -3.62 0.36
CA GLN A 32 -9.49 -4.97 0.90
C GLN A 32 -8.08 -5.36 1.37
N MET A 33 -7.05 -5.08 0.56
CA MET A 33 -5.65 -5.33 0.92
C MET A 33 -5.26 -4.60 2.21
N LEU A 34 -5.64 -3.33 2.31
CA LEU A 34 -5.35 -2.50 3.48
C LEU A 34 -6.07 -3.01 4.74
N GLN A 35 -7.37 -3.27 4.65
CA GLN A 35 -8.19 -3.76 5.76
C GLN A 35 -7.76 -5.16 6.23
N ALA A 36 -7.33 -6.03 5.31
CA ALA A 36 -6.83 -7.37 5.63
C ALA A 36 -5.39 -7.36 6.21
N GLY A 37 -4.77 -6.18 6.33
CA GLY A 37 -3.39 -6.03 6.81
C GLY A 37 -2.34 -6.59 5.86
N GLU A 38 -2.69 -6.81 4.59
CA GLU A 38 -1.78 -7.39 3.60
C GLU A 38 -0.62 -6.45 3.29
N LEU A 39 -0.88 -5.15 3.08
CA LEU A 39 0.20 -4.17 2.85
C LEU A 39 1.20 -4.16 4.02
N LYS A 40 0.71 -4.24 5.26
CA LYS A 40 1.57 -4.30 6.44
C LYS A 40 2.48 -5.53 6.42
N ARG A 41 1.92 -6.72 6.12
CA ARG A 41 2.71 -7.95 5.95
C ARG A 41 3.72 -7.84 4.82
N GLN A 42 3.35 -7.25 3.68
CA GLN A 42 4.26 -7.03 2.56
C GLN A 42 5.46 -6.15 2.94
N VAL A 43 5.24 -5.11 3.75
CA VAL A 43 6.31 -4.27 4.28
C VAL A 43 7.21 -5.04 5.26
N GLU A 44 6.62 -5.73 6.25
CA GLU A 44 7.38 -6.39 7.33
C GLU A 44 8.09 -7.69 6.87
N GLU A 45 7.38 -8.53 6.12
CA GLU A 45 7.83 -9.87 5.75
C GLU A 45 8.55 -9.89 4.41
N ILE A 46 8.03 -9.18 3.40
CA ILE A 46 8.58 -9.18 2.04
C ILE A 46 9.61 -8.08 1.83
N GLY A 47 9.45 -6.92 2.48
CA GLY A 47 10.38 -5.79 2.39
C GLY A 47 9.99 -4.74 1.35
N ILE A 48 8.70 -4.63 1.03
CA ILE A 48 8.17 -3.54 0.22
C ILE A 48 8.48 -2.18 0.86
N ARG A 49 8.89 -1.21 0.03
CA ARG A 49 9.38 0.09 0.46
C ARG A 49 8.48 1.28 0.12
N GLY A 50 7.46 1.07 -0.70
CA GLY A 50 6.50 2.09 -1.08
C GLY A 50 5.38 1.49 -1.92
N VAL A 51 4.40 2.32 -2.26
CA VAL A 51 3.23 1.92 -3.06
C VAL A 51 3.00 2.92 -4.16
N THR A 52 2.70 2.45 -5.37
CA THR A 52 2.17 3.27 -6.45
C THR A 52 0.68 3.01 -6.67
N SER A 53 -0.05 4.08 -7.00
CA SER A 53 -1.43 4.02 -7.46
C SER A 53 -1.60 4.85 -8.74
N ASN A 54 -2.58 4.46 -9.54
CA ASN A 54 -3.01 5.17 -10.75
C ASN A 54 -4.53 4.94 -10.94
N PRO A 55 -5.21 5.71 -11.82
CA PRO A 55 -6.64 5.55 -12.05
C PRO A 55 -7.06 4.12 -12.44
N THR A 56 -6.21 3.38 -13.16
CA THR A 56 -6.52 2.00 -13.58
C THR A 56 -6.49 1.04 -12.39
N ILE A 57 -5.57 1.23 -11.43
CA ILE A 57 -5.51 0.46 -10.18
C ILE A 57 -6.79 0.67 -9.37
N PHE A 58 -7.19 1.93 -9.15
CA PHE A 58 -8.43 2.21 -8.41
C PHE A 58 -9.68 1.70 -9.11
N GLN A 59 -9.76 1.81 -10.45
CA GLN A 59 -10.86 1.25 -11.22
C GLN A 59 -11.01 -0.26 -10.93
N LYS A 60 -9.90 -1.00 -10.97
CA LYS A 60 -9.90 -2.45 -10.70
C LYS A 60 -10.28 -2.75 -9.25
N ALA A 61 -9.74 -2.01 -8.29
CA ALA A 61 -10.03 -2.20 -6.88
C ALA A 61 -11.51 -1.97 -6.55
N ILE A 62 -12.08 -0.85 -7.06
CA ILE A 62 -13.47 -0.48 -6.83
C ILE A 62 -14.43 -1.44 -7.51
N ALA A 63 -14.13 -1.91 -8.72
CA ALA A 63 -14.97 -2.86 -9.45
C ALA A 63 -14.78 -4.32 -9.00
N GLY A 64 -13.75 -4.61 -8.20
CA GLY A 64 -13.28 -5.96 -7.91
C GLY A 64 -13.92 -6.64 -6.69
N GLY A 65 -14.79 -5.97 -5.96
CA GLY A 65 -15.43 -6.49 -4.74
C GLY A 65 -16.41 -5.51 -4.11
N ASP A 66 -16.81 -5.78 -2.88
CA ASP A 66 -17.84 -5.04 -2.12
C ASP A 66 -17.25 -4.05 -1.08
N ALA A 67 -15.91 -4.00 -0.96
CA ALA A 67 -15.23 -3.20 0.06
C ALA A 67 -15.54 -1.69 0.00
N TYR A 68 -16.05 -1.20 -1.13
CA TYR A 68 -16.39 0.20 -1.36
C TYR A 68 -17.89 0.49 -1.30
N ASP A 69 -18.76 -0.52 -1.31
CA ASP A 69 -20.20 -0.38 -1.56
C ASP A 69 -20.90 0.48 -0.51
N ASP A 70 -20.62 0.24 0.77
CA ASP A 70 -21.24 0.97 1.87
C ASP A 70 -20.88 2.47 1.84
N GLU A 71 -19.64 2.80 1.50
CA GLU A 71 -19.19 4.19 1.43
C GLU A 71 -19.70 4.89 0.16
N ILE A 72 -19.69 4.20 -0.97
CA ILE A 72 -20.30 4.69 -2.22
C ILE A 72 -21.77 5.01 -1.98
N LYS A 73 -22.52 4.08 -1.38
CA LYS A 73 -23.93 4.28 -1.06
C LYS A 73 -24.15 5.48 -0.15
N ARG A 74 -23.37 5.58 0.95
CA ARG A 74 -23.43 6.72 1.88
C ARG A 74 -23.21 8.06 1.19
N LEU A 75 -22.24 8.15 0.28
CA LEU A 75 -21.92 9.38 -0.43
C LEU A 75 -22.96 9.72 -1.51
N LEU A 76 -23.49 8.70 -2.20
CA LEU A 76 -24.61 8.88 -3.14
C LEU A 76 -25.87 9.39 -2.43
N ASP A 77 -26.21 8.83 -1.27
CA ASP A 77 -27.34 9.27 -0.45
C ASP A 77 -27.15 10.72 0.05
N ALA A 78 -25.91 11.18 0.18
CA ALA A 78 -25.56 12.56 0.50
C ALA A 78 -25.57 13.52 -0.72
N GLY A 79 -25.84 13.01 -1.92
CA GLY A 79 -25.89 13.81 -3.15
C GLY A 79 -24.52 14.11 -3.78
N THR A 80 -23.46 13.41 -3.37
CA THR A 80 -22.11 13.60 -3.91
C THR A 80 -22.01 13.07 -5.34
N ASN A 81 -21.32 13.81 -6.22
CA ASN A 81 -21.12 13.39 -7.60
C ASN A 81 -20.06 12.27 -7.73
N ALA A 82 -20.02 11.58 -8.88
CA ALA A 82 -19.14 10.43 -9.06
C ALA A 82 -17.63 10.75 -8.96
N SER A 83 -17.21 11.94 -9.41
CA SER A 83 -15.80 12.37 -9.34
C SER A 83 -15.39 12.59 -7.89
N ASP A 84 -16.21 13.29 -7.12
CA ASP A 84 -15.95 13.56 -5.70
C ASP A 84 -16.02 12.27 -4.87
N ILE A 85 -16.90 11.33 -5.23
CA ILE A 85 -16.92 9.98 -4.62
C ILE A 85 -15.59 9.30 -4.87
N PHE A 86 -15.14 9.22 -6.12
CA PHE A 86 -13.87 8.59 -6.46
C PHE A 86 -12.71 9.21 -5.68
N GLU A 87 -12.59 10.54 -5.66
CA GLU A 87 -11.52 11.24 -4.94
C GLU A 87 -11.58 10.94 -3.44
N SER A 88 -12.78 10.96 -2.84
CA SER A 88 -12.97 10.62 -1.44
C SER A 88 -12.49 9.19 -1.11
N LEU A 89 -12.81 8.21 -1.96
CA LEU A 89 -12.39 6.82 -1.77
C LEU A 89 -10.87 6.67 -1.93
N ALA A 90 -10.31 7.25 -2.99
CA ALA A 90 -8.89 7.18 -3.29
C ALA A 90 -8.06 7.83 -2.17
N VAL A 91 -8.41 9.04 -1.74
CA VAL A 91 -7.72 9.74 -0.65
C VAL A 91 -7.80 8.96 0.66
N ALA A 92 -8.94 8.33 0.96
CA ALA A 92 -9.08 7.50 2.16
C ALA A 92 -8.11 6.31 2.14
N ASP A 93 -8.05 5.58 1.02
CA ASP A 93 -7.17 4.43 0.86
C ASP A 93 -5.68 4.85 0.91
N ILE A 94 -5.32 5.96 0.25
CA ILE A 94 -3.96 6.51 0.27
C ILE A 94 -3.54 6.91 1.68
N ARG A 95 -4.42 7.58 2.44
CA ARG A 95 -4.12 7.94 3.84
C ARG A 95 -3.89 6.71 4.70
N GLN A 96 -4.71 5.68 4.54
CA GLN A 96 -4.54 4.42 5.27
C GLN A 96 -3.22 3.72 4.88
N ALA A 97 -2.83 3.73 3.60
CA ALA A 97 -1.54 3.21 3.17
C ALA A 97 -0.36 4.02 3.73
N CYS A 98 -0.48 5.34 3.78
CA CYS A 98 0.51 6.22 4.42
C CYS A 98 0.67 5.89 5.91
N ASP A 99 -0.43 5.63 6.64
CA ASP A 99 -0.35 5.24 8.04
C ASP A 99 0.39 3.89 8.22
N VAL A 100 0.19 2.94 7.31
CA VAL A 100 0.92 1.66 7.30
C VAL A 100 2.42 1.86 7.01
N LEU A 101 2.76 2.74 6.08
CA LEU A 101 4.15 2.99 5.66
C LEU A 101 4.87 4.03 6.52
N ARG A 102 4.16 4.76 7.40
CA ARG A 102 4.73 5.81 8.24
C ARG A 102 5.92 5.34 9.09
N PRO A 103 5.90 4.17 9.76
CA PRO A 103 7.06 3.70 10.51
C PRO A 103 8.29 3.48 9.62
N LEU A 104 8.10 3.06 8.37
CA LEU A 104 9.18 2.89 7.41
C LEU A 104 9.74 4.26 6.96
N TYR A 105 8.86 5.22 6.68
CA TYR A 105 9.27 6.59 6.37
C TYR A 105 10.15 7.18 7.46
N ASP A 106 9.73 7.04 8.73
CA ASP A 106 10.50 7.55 9.86
C ASP A 106 11.84 6.80 10.03
N GLN A 107 11.87 5.46 9.89
CA GLN A 107 13.09 4.65 10.03
C GLN A 107 14.10 4.87 8.91
N SER A 108 13.63 5.20 7.71
CA SER A 108 14.47 5.47 6.54
C SER A 108 14.86 6.95 6.41
N GLU A 109 14.52 7.78 7.39
CA GLU A 109 14.74 9.23 7.36
C GLU A 109 14.19 9.89 6.09
N GLY A 110 13.03 9.41 5.62
CA GLY A 110 12.37 9.88 4.41
C GLY A 110 12.94 9.34 3.10
N GLY A 111 13.76 8.29 3.13
CA GLY A 111 14.24 7.59 1.94
C GLY A 111 13.21 6.61 1.33
N ASP A 112 12.34 6.03 2.16
CA ASP A 112 11.29 5.07 1.79
C ASP A 112 9.94 5.46 2.44
N GLY A 113 8.91 4.64 2.28
CA GLY A 113 7.64 4.78 2.97
C GLY A 113 6.63 5.71 2.31
N PHE A 114 6.78 5.94 1.00
CA PHE A 114 5.88 6.78 0.22
C PHE A 114 4.71 6.00 -0.40
N VAL A 115 3.62 6.73 -0.63
CA VAL A 115 2.46 6.28 -1.40
C VAL A 115 2.22 7.30 -2.50
N SER A 116 2.17 6.89 -3.76
CA SER A 116 1.82 7.79 -4.86
C SER A 116 0.30 7.89 -5.03
N LEU A 117 -0.16 9.09 -5.37
CA LEU A 117 -1.51 9.35 -5.86
C LEU A 117 -1.38 10.20 -7.13
N GLU A 118 -1.88 9.69 -8.24
CA GLU A 118 -1.92 10.45 -9.50
C GLU A 118 -3.02 11.53 -9.46
N VAL A 119 -2.75 12.64 -10.14
CA VAL A 119 -3.76 13.67 -10.41
C VAL A 119 -4.70 13.21 -11.54
N SER A 120 -5.85 13.86 -11.66
CA SER A 120 -6.73 13.66 -12.82
C SER A 120 -5.94 13.91 -14.12
N PRO A 121 -5.97 12.96 -15.09
CA PRO A 121 -5.23 13.06 -16.35
C PRO A 121 -5.60 14.26 -17.24
#